data_AF-A0A0M3JD57-F1
#
_entry.id   AF-A0A0M3JD57-F1
#
_cell.length_a   1.000
_cell.length_b   1.000
_cell.length_c   1.000
_cell.angle_alpha   90.00
_cell.angle_beta   90.00
_cell.angle_gamma   90.00
#
_symmetry.space_group_name_H-M   'P 1'
#
loop_
_entity.id
_entity.type
_entity.pdbx_description
1 polymer ?
#
loop_
_entity_poly.entity_id
_entity_poly.type
_entity_poly.pdbx_seq_one_letter_code
_entity_poly.pdbx_strand_id
1 'polypeptide(L)'
;MTTMFKRASFIEWDRSDQVPKAIQDLYPLAKDTKIMLGVVWPDKHVAFPDFSDNRTIQWWKNEIKRFHDQVRLVTSSVDCIQI
;
A
#
# COMPACT_ATOMS: atom_id res chain seq x y z
N MET A 1 -23.06 -3.21 12.89
CA MET A 1 -22.36 -1.97 12.48
C MET A 1 -21.29 -2.34 11.47
N THR A 2 -21.66 -2.38 10.19
CA THR A 2 -20.77 -2.78 9.10
C THR A 2 -19.75 -1.65 8.91
N THR A 3 -18.50 -1.87 9.30
CA THR A 3 -17.40 -0.94 9.04
C THR A 3 -17.31 -0.75 7.52
N MET A 4 -17.67 0.44 7.06
CA MET A 4 -17.47 0.87 5.69
C MET A 4 -15.98 0.67 5.37
N PHE A 5 -15.63 -0.24 4.47
CA PHE A 5 -14.26 -0.38 3.97
C PHE A 5 -13.91 0.93 3.26
N LYS A 6 -13.25 1.85 3.98
CA LYS A 6 -12.69 3.07 3.39
C LYS A 6 -11.59 2.61 2.45
N ARG A 7 -11.88 2.58 1.15
CA ARG A 7 -10.86 2.37 0.11
C ARG A 7 -9.84 3.49 0.25
N ALA A 8 -8.56 3.13 0.35
CA ALA A 8 -7.47 4.09 0.34
C ALA A 8 -7.38 4.74 -1.05
N SER A 9 -7.01 6.01 -1.07
CA SER A 9 -6.71 6.74 -2.29
C SER A 9 -5.21 6.70 -2.57
N PHE A 10 -4.85 6.69 -3.85
CA PHE A 10 -3.48 6.69 -4.33
C PHE A 10 -3.27 7.91 -5.24
N ILE A 11 -2.02 8.32 -5.42
CA ILE A 11 -1.66 9.38 -6.36
C ILE A 11 -2.05 8.93 -7.78
N GLU A 12 -2.72 9.82 -8.50
CA GLU A 12 -3.22 9.56 -9.85
C GLU A 12 -2.64 10.55 -10.86
N TRP A 13 -2.59 10.12 -12.11
CA TRP A 13 -2.44 11.02 -13.24
C TRP A 13 -3.64 11.95 -13.36
N ASP A 14 -3.39 13.21 -13.72
CA ASP A 14 -4.43 14.20 -13.94
C ASP A 14 -5.39 13.72 -15.03
N ARG A 15 -4.83 13.25 -16.17
CA ARG A 15 -5.59 12.74 -17.31
C ARG A 15 -5.26 11.30 -17.67
N SER A 16 -6.22 10.61 -18.30
CA SER A 16 -6.11 9.19 -18.65
C SER A 16 -5.15 8.89 -19.81
N ASP A 17 -4.88 9.88 -20.67
CA ASP A 17 -3.92 9.80 -21.79
C ASP A 17 -2.46 9.77 -21.31
N GLN A 18 -2.19 10.30 -20.11
CA GLN A 18 -0.84 10.33 -19.52
C GLN A 18 -0.42 8.99 -18.92
N VAL A 19 -1.36 8.05 -18.82
CA VAL A 19 -1.16 6.77 -18.14
C VAL A 19 -0.35 5.82 -19.02
N PRO A 20 0.81 5.32 -18.57
CA PRO A 20 1.60 4.35 -19.35
C PRO A 20 0.91 2.97 -19.41
N LYS A 21 0.03 2.77 -20.39
CA LYS A 21 -0.81 1.56 -20.49
C LYS A 21 -0.04 0.26 -20.57
N ALA A 22 1.08 0.23 -21.30
CA ALA A 22 1.93 -0.96 -21.40
C ALA A 22 2.43 -1.47 -20.04
N ILE A 23 2.64 -0.57 -19.07
CA ILE A 23 3.05 -0.93 -17.71
C ILE A 23 1.82 -1.19 -16.83
N GLN A 24 0.79 -0.36 -16.94
CA GLN A 24 -0.37 -0.45 -16.07
C GLN A 24 -1.19 -1.73 -16.32
N ASP A 25 -1.26 -2.19 -17.57
CA ASP A 25 -1.97 -3.42 -17.96
C ASP A 25 -1.34 -4.69 -17.38
N LEU A 26 -0.08 -4.62 -16.92
CA LEU A 26 0.59 -5.72 -16.22
C LEU A 26 0.00 -5.98 -14.83
N TYR A 27 -0.72 -5.02 -14.25
CA TYR A 27 -1.21 -5.06 -12.87
C TYR A 27 -2.75 -5.01 -12.85
N PRO A 28 -3.46 -6.12 -12.63
CA PRO A 28 -4.92 -6.16 -12.67
C PRO A 28 -5.60 -5.16 -11.71
N LEU A 29 -4.95 -4.83 -10.60
CA LEU A 29 -5.45 -3.87 -9.61
C LEU A 29 -5.28 -2.40 -10.03
N ALA A 30 -4.33 -2.11 -10.92
CA ALA A 30 -4.10 -0.77 -11.45
C ALA A 30 -4.64 -0.61 -12.88
N LYS A 31 -4.95 -1.72 -13.56
CA LYS A 31 -5.52 -1.73 -14.90
C LYS A 31 -6.80 -0.89 -14.95
N ASP A 32 -6.93 -0.10 -16.01
CA ASP A 32 -8.06 0.82 -16.23
C ASP A 32 -8.23 1.92 -15.17
N THR A 33 -7.23 2.15 -14.32
CA THR A 33 -7.20 3.26 -13.37
C THR A 33 -6.29 4.40 -13.84
N LYS A 34 -6.28 5.51 -13.11
CA LYS A 34 -5.26 6.57 -13.28
C LYS A 34 -4.14 6.49 -12.26
N ILE A 35 -4.06 5.42 -11.46
CA ILE A 35 -3.06 5.29 -10.39
C ILE A 35 -1.66 5.39 -10.99
N MET A 36 -0.88 6.30 -10.44
CA MET A 36 0.51 6.52 -10.83
C MET A 36 1.37 5.39 -10.27
N LEU A 37 2.08 4.70 -11.16
CA LEU A 37 3.07 3.69 -10.81
C LEU A 37 4.46 4.29 -10.98
N GLY A 38 5.24 4.31 -9.90
CA GLY A 38 6.67 4.61 -9.94
C GLY A 38 7.50 3.34 -9.83
N VAL A 39 8.80 3.45 -10.11
CA VAL A 39 9.76 2.36 -9.95
C VAL A 39 10.56 2.60 -8.67
N VAL A 40 10.58 1.61 -7.78
CA VAL A 40 11.34 1.65 -6.52
C VAL A 40 12.11 0.34 -6.36
N TRP A 41 13.17 0.36 -5.55
CA TRP A 41 13.95 -0.82 -5.23
C TRP A 41 13.07 -1.98 -4.69
N PRO A 42 13.30 -3.24 -5.10
CA PRO A 42 14.26 -3.73 -6.09
C PRO A 42 13.64 -3.78 -7.50
N ASP A 43 13.61 -2.63 -8.19
CA ASP A 43 13.09 -2.45 -9.55
C ASP A 43 11.67 -3.01 -9.75
N LYS A 44 10.74 -2.54 -8.90
CA LYS A 44 9.32 -2.91 -8.95
C LYS A 44 8.45 -1.68 -9.11
N HIS A 45 7.37 -1.84 -9.88
CA HIS A 45 6.32 -0.83 -9.96
C HIS A 45 5.51 -0.81 -8.66
N VAL A 46 5.39 0.37 -8.07
CA VAL A 46 4.65 0.59 -6.83
C VAL A 46 3.70 1.78 -6.99
N ALA A 47 2.55 1.71 -6.33
CA ALA A 47 1.62 2.83 -6.22
C ALA A 47 1.92 3.63 -4.95
N PHE A 48 1.72 4.95 -5.01
CA PHE A 48 1.95 5.83 -3.86
C PHE A 48 0.63 6.19 -3.19
N PRO A 49 0.46 5.94 -1.88
CA PRO A 49 -0.74 6.37 -1.16
C PRO A 49 -0.86 7.90 -1.19
N ASP A 50 -2.08 8.41 -1.38
CA ASP A 50 -2.37 9.83 -1.25
C ASP A 50 -2.59 10.20 0.22
N PHE A 51 -1.56 10.74 0.87
CA PHE A 51 -1.62 11.18 2.26
C PHE A 51 -2.36 12.50 2.49
N SER A 52 -2.86 13.15 1.43
CA SER A 52 -3.75 14.32 1.57
C SER A 52 -5.16 13.90 1.96
N ASP A 53 -5.55 12.65 1.64
CA ASP A 53 -6.83 12.07 2.03
C ASP A 53 -6.76 11.44 3.42
N ASN A 54 -7.59 11.94 4.34
CA ASN A 54 -7.73 11.37 5.68
C ASN A 54 -8.10 9.89 5.68
N ARG A 55 -8.83 9.39 4.67
CA ARG A 55 -9.17 7.96 4.55
C ARG A 55 -7.91 7.12 4.34
N THR A 56 -7.00 7.56 3.49
CA THR A 56 -5.71 6.92 3.25
C THR A 56 -4.84 6.94 4.48
N ILE A 57 -4.81 8.05 5.22
CA ILE A 57 -4.09 8.14 6.50
C ILE A 57 -4.61 7.08 7.49
N GLN A 58 -5.93 6.95 7.65
CA GLN A 58 -6.51 5.96 8.55
C GLN A 58 -6.25 4.52 8.09
N TRP A 59 -6.35 4.27 6.78
CA TRP A 59 -5.98 2.97 6.20
C TRP A 59 -4.50 2.65 6.50
N TRP A 60 -3.59 3.59 6.27
CA TRP A 60 -2.15 3.40 6.49
C TRP A 60 -1.82 3.11 7.96
N LYS A 61 -2.46 3.83 8.90
CA LYS A 61 -2.32 3.54 10.35
C LYS A 61 -2.76 2.11 10.69
N ASN A 62 -3.86 1.65 10.10
CA ASN A 62 -4.34 0.29 10.32
C ASN A 62 -3.41 -0.76 9.73
N GLU A 63 -2.82 -0.51 8.56
CA GLU A 63 -1.84 -1.42 7.95
C GLU A 63 -0.56 -1.52 8.78
N ILE A 64 -0.04 -0.39 9.29
CA ILE A 64 1.11 -0.41 10.23
C ILE A 64 0.76 -1.20 11.50
N LYS A 65 -0.42 -0.96 12.09
CA LYS A 65 -0.88 -1.70 13.26
C LYS A 65 -0.99 -3.20 12.97
N ARG A 66 -1.59 -3.58 11.86
CA ARG A 66 -1.70 -4.98 11.42
C ARG A 66 -0.34 -5.64 11.27
N PHE A 67 0.59 -4.96 10.62
CA PHE A 67 1.95 -5.46 10.48
C PHE A 67 2.63 -5.63 11.84
N HIS A 68 2.52 -4.65 12.73
CA HIS A 68 3.03 -4.74 14.11
C HIS A 68 2.40 -5.89 14.90
N ASP A 69 1.09 -6.13 14.74
CA ASP A 69 0.40 -7.21 15.45
C ASP A 69 0.77 -8.59 14.89
N GLN A 70 1.07 -8.69 13.59
CA GLN A 70 1.49 -9.93 12.91
C GLN A 70 2.97 -10.25 13.13
N VAL A 71 3.82 -9.24 13.09
CA VAL A 71 5.22 -9.35 13.47
C VAL A 71 5.26 -9.32 14.98
N ARG A 72 5.11 -10.50 15.60
CA ARG A 72 5.34 -10.68 17.03
C ARG A 72 6.78 -10.25 17.31
N LEU A 73 6.99 -8.98 17.61
CA LEU A 73 8.18 -8.50 18.30
C LEU A 73 8.12 -9.20 19.65
N VAL A 74 8.77 -10.36 19.73
CA VAL A 74 8.82 -11.16 20.93
C VAL A 74 9.67 -10.38 21.94
N THR A 75 9.05 -9.43 22.63
CA THR A 75 9.53 -8.89 23.90
C THR A 75 9.00 -9.79 25.02
N SER A 76 9.20 -11.10 24.89
CA SER A 76 9.20 -11.96 26.06
C SER A 76 10.66 -12.27 26.33
N SER A 77 11.15 -11.69 27.42
CA SER A 77 12.28 -12.09 28.26
C SER A 77 13.40 -12.89 27.60
N VAL A 78 14.64 -12.40 27.77
CA VAL A 78 15.86 -13.21 27.79
C VAL A 78 15.56 -14.66 28.16
N ASP A 79 15.56 -15.54 27.16
CA ASP A 79 15.91 -16.93 27.32
C ASP A 79 16.37 -17.49 25.97
N CYS A 80 17.61 -17.93 26.02
CA CYS A 80 18.35 -18.65 25.01
C CYS A 80 17.57 -19.90 24.55
N ILE A 81 17.39 -20.06 23.24
CA ILE A 81 17.34 -21.36 22.55
C ILE A 81 18.09 -21.14 21.22
N GLN A 82 19.40 -21.38 21.15
CA GLN A 82 20.09 -22.65 20.89
C GLN A 82 19.65 -23.36 19.60
N ILE A 83 20.53 -23.18 18.59
CA ILE A 83 20.75 -23.90 17.32
C ILE A 83 19.56 -23.96 16.35
#